data_AF-A0AAW1SDW3-F1
#
_entry.id   AF-A0AAW1SDW3-F1
#
_cell.length_a   1.000
_cell.length_b   1.000
_cell.length_c   1.000
_cell.angle_alpha   90.00
_cell.angle_beta   90.00
_cell.angle_gamma   90.00
#
_symmetry.space_group_name_H-M   'P 1'
#
loop_
_entity.id
_entity.type
_entity.pdbx_description
1 polymer ?
#
loop_
_entity_poly.entity_id
_entity_poly.type
_entity_poly.pdbx_seq_one_letter_code
_entity_poly.pdbx_strand_id
1 'polypeptide(L)'
;MSNLVVAQLLFLESENPEKPISMYINSQGGVVTSGLAIYDTMQYIRNPVSTLCVGQAASMASLLLCAGDVGHRRSLPHARIMMHQPSGGFQGQASDIRIHAEEIRRLSAMLNDIYAKHTGQTAEIIEELLDRDHFKSAEEAKEFGLLDEVIARRPAPPSDS
;
A
#
# COMPACT_ATOMS: atom_id res chain seq x y z
N MET A 1 11.12 3.88 -10.60
CA MET A 1 10.29 2.65 -10.60
C MET A 1 8.80 2.99 -10.66
N SER A 2 8.31 3.95 -9.86
CA SER A 2 6.90 4.40 -9.88
C SER A 2 6.36 4.73 -11.27
N ASN A 3 7.09 5.52 -12.08
CA ASN A 3 6.63 5.89 -13.43
C ASN A 3 6.36 4.68 -14.33
N LEU A 4 7.13 3.58 -14.18
CA LEU A 4 6.90 2.36 -14.95
C LEU A 4 5.60 1.67 -14.52
N VAL A 5 5.35 1.59 -13.21
CA VAL A 5 4.11 1.02 -12.67
C VAL A 5 2.90 1.86 -13.09
N VAL A 6 2.98 3.18 -12.96
CA VAL A 6 1.92 4.11 -13.41
C VAL A 6 1.65 3.94 -14.90
N ALA A 7 2.69 3.91 -15.75
CA ALA A 7 2.54 3.70 -17.18
C ALA A 7 1.90 2.33 -17.50
N GLN A 8 2.25 1.27 -16.78
CA GLN A 8 1.66 -0.05 -16.95
C GLN A 8 0.19 -0.09 -16.53
N LEU A 9 -0.18 0.57 -15.44
CA LEU A 9 -1.58 0.66 -15.00
C LEU A 9 -2.45 1.37 -16.05
N LEU A 10 -2.00 2.54 -16.51
CA LEU A 10 -2.70 3.31 -17.54
C LEU A 10 -2.76 2.57 -18.88
N PHE A 11 -1.69 1.86 -19.24
CA PHE A 11 -1.68 1.02 -20.43
C PHE A 11 -2.71 -0.12 -20.32
N LEU A 12 -2.75 -0.84 -19.21
CA LEU A 12 -3.71 -1.92 -18.98
C LEU A 12 -5.16 -1.42 -18.98
N GLU A 13 -5.41 -0.23 -18.43
CA GLU A 13 -6.72 0.43 -18.53
C GLU A 13 -7.09 0.74 -19.99
N SER A 14 -6.15 1.26 -20.77
CA SER A 14 -6.39 1.59 -22.19
C SER A 14 -6.68 0.35 -23.04
N GLU A 15 -6.08 -0.80 -22.69
CA GLU A 15 -6.29 -2.08 -23.39
C GLU A 15 -7.65 -2.70 -23.06
N ASN A 16 -8.01 -2.75 -21.77
CA ASN A 16 -9.31 -3.22 -21.35
C ASN A 16 -9.65 -2.66 -19.95
N PRO A 17 -10.53 -1.65 -19.84
CA PRO A 17 -10.82 -0.98 -18.57
C PRO A 17 -11.64 -1.83 -17.58
N GLU A 18 -12.20 -2.96 -18.00
CA GLU A 18 -13.02 -3.84 -17.15
C GLU A 18 -12.20 -5.02 -16.60
N LYS A 19 -11.07 -5.34 -17.22
CA LYS A 19 -10.28 -6.51 -16.85
C LYS A 19 -9.53 -6.26 -15.53
N PRO A 20 -9.66 -7.13 -14.52
CA PRO A 20 -8.91 -6.98 -13.28
C PRO A 20 -7.39 -6.99 -13.50
N ILE A 21 -6.68 -6.10 -12.81
CA ILE A 21 -5.23 -6.00 -12.79
C ILE A 21 -4.72 -6.68 -11.53
N SER A 22 -3.67 -7.50 -11.65
CA SER A 22 -3.00 -8.12 -10.50
C SER A 22 -1.63 -7.49 -10.28
N MET A 23 -1.47 -6.78 -9.16
CA MET A 23 -0.23 -6.15 -8.73
C MET A 23 0.51 -7.04 -7.72
N TYR A 24 1.72 -7.48 -8.08
CA TYR A 24 2.59 -8.29 -7.22
C TYR A 24 3.58 -7.37 -6.50
N ILE A 25 3.63 -7.45 -5.17
CA ILE A 25 4.39 -6.53 -4.33
C ILE A 25 5.48 -7.29 -3.57
N ASN A 26 6.74 -6.91 -3.83
CA ASN A 26 7.90 -7.28 -3.05
C ASN A 26 8.79 -6.05 -2.89
N SER A 27 8.58 -5.25 -1.85
CA SER A 27 9.24 -3.96 -1.72
C SER A 27 9.43 -3.52 -0.28
N GLN A 28 10.56 -2.84 -0.03
CA GLN A 28 10.90 -2.20 1.24
C GLN A 28 10.25 -0.82 1.42
N GLY A 29 9.47 -0.37 0.43
CA GLY A 29 8.97 1.00 0.36
C GLY A 29 9.94 1.92 -0.38
N GLY A 30 9.95 3.20 -0.02
CA GLY A 30 10.79 4.20 -0.66
C GLY A 30 10.19 5.60 -0.58
N VAL A 31 10.38 6.39 -1.63
CA VAL A 31 9.94 7.79 -1.69
C VAL A 31 8.42 7.89 -1.61
N VAL A 32 7.90 8.60 -0.61
CA VAL A 32 6.45 8.76 -0.35
C VAL A 32 5.70 9.29 -1.57
N THR A 33 6.17 10.36 -2.19
CA THR A 33 5.52 10.95 -3.37
C THR A 33 5.48 10.00 -4.57
N SER A 34 6.50 9.15 -4.73
CA SER A 34 6.51 8.12 -5.78
C SER A 34 5.50 7.01 -5.49
N GLY A 35 5.31 6.65 -4.22
CA GLY A 35 4.28 5.70 -3.81
C GLY A 35 2.87 6.27 -3.95
N LEU A 36 2.66 7.53 -3.58
CA LEU A 36 1.37 8.22 -3.75
C LEU A 36 0.96 8.32 -5.21
N ALA A 37 1.91 8.53 -6.13
CA ALA A 37 1.61 8.49 -7.56
C ALA A 37 1.07 7.13 -8.03
N ILE A 38 1.61 6.03 -7.50
CA ILE A 38 1.09 4.68 -7.79
C ILE A 38 -0.28 4.51 -7.15
N TYR A 39 -0.42 4.88 -5.87
CA TYR A 39 -1.67 4.81 -5.12
C TYR A 39 -2.79 5.53 -5.86
N ASP A 40 -2.61 6.80 -6.17
CA ASP A 40 -3.61 7.62 -6.87
C ASP A 40 -3.96 7.02 -8.22
N THR A 41 -2.98 6.48 -8.95
CA THR A 41 -3.25 5.79 -10.22
C THR A 41 -4.09 4.53 -10.01
N MET A 42 -3.80 3.72 -8.98
CA MET A 42 -4.63 2.55 -8.65
C MET A 42 -6.08 2.93 -8.34
N GLN A 43 -6.29 4.07 -7.67
CA GLN A 43 -7.66 4.55 -7.35
C GLN A 43 -8.33 5.27 -8.52
N TYR A 44 -7.56 5.79 -9.48
CA TYR A 44 -8.04 6.59 -10.60
C TYR A 44 -8.56 5.73 -11.76
N ILE A 45 -7.86 4.63 -12.06
CA ILE A 45 -8.24 3.76 -13.17
C ILE A 45 -9.55 3.01 -12.88
N ARG A 46 -10.27 2.64 -13.94
CA ARG A 46 -11.54 1.90 -13.83
C ARG A 46 -11.36 0.43 -13.46
N ASN A 47 -10.20 -0.14 -13.77
CA ASN A 47 -9.92 -1.54 -13.56
C ASN A 47 -9.94 -1.89 -12.06
N PRO A 48 -10.53 -3.02 -11.67
CA PRO A 48 -10.31 -3.57 -10.35
C PRO A 48 -8.82 -3.94 -10.18
N VAL A 49 -8.17 -3.48 -9.12
CA VAL A 49 -6.77 -3.75 -8.79
C VAL A 49 -6.68 -4.72 -7.62
N SER A 50 -6.31 -5.96 -7.90
CA SER A 50 -5.92 -6.95 -6.89
C SER A 50 -4.46 -6.79 -6.52
N THR A 51 -4.13 -6.92 -5.23
CA THR A 51 -2.76 -6.87 -4.72
C THR A 51 -2.35 -8.23 -4.14
N LEU A 52 -1.09 -8.63 -4.36
CA LEU A 52 -0.50 -9.83 -3.78
C LEU A 52 0.89 -9.54 -3.22
N CYS A 53 1.05 -9.66 -1.90
CA CYS A 53 2.34 -9.59 -1.24
C CYS A 53 3.13 -10.89 -1.46
N VAL A 54 4.33 -10.77 -2.05
CA VAL A 54 5.28 -11.86 -2.30
C VAL A 54 6.59 -11.50 -1.61
N GLY A 55 6.85 -12.07 -0.44
CA GLY A 55 8.06 -11.82 0.34
C GLY A 55 7.92 -10.66 1.32
N GLN A 56 7.77 -9.42 0.85
CA GLN A 56 7.50 -8.30 1.77
C GLN A 56 6.73 -7.12 1.17
N ALA A 57 5.99 -6.43 2.02
CA ALA A 57 5.40 -5.13 1.76
C ALA A 57 5.66 -4.23 2.97
N ALA A 58 6.66 -3.36 2.87
CA ALA A 58 7.06 -2.45 3.95
C ALA A 58 6.84 -0.97 3.58
N SER A 59 6.48 -0.14 4.56
CA SER A 59 6.33 1.32 4.41
C SER A 59 5.33 1.66 3.28
N MET A 60 5.71 2.44 2.27
CA MET A 60 4.83 2.71 1.13
C MET A 60 4.33 1.45 0.42
N ALA A 61 5.06 0.33 0.48
CA ALA A 61 4.60 -0.91 -0.14
C ALA A 61 3.45 -1.58 0.64
N SER A 62 3.39 -1.46 1.98
CA SER A 62 2.23 -1.94 2.75
C SER A 62 1.00 -1.07 2.51
N LEU A 63 1.19 0.24 2.28
CA LEU A 63 0.10 1.12 1.87
C LEU A 63 -0.46 0.72 0.51
N LEU A 64 0.41 0.45 -0.47
CA LEU A 64 -0.02 -0.03 -1.78
C LEU A 64 -0.68 -1.41 -1.70
N LEU A 65 -0.22 -2.29 -0.81
CA LEU A 65 -0.87 -3.58 -0.56
C LEU A 65 -2.31 -3.40 -0.09
N CYS A 66 -2.55 -2.55 0.92
CA CYS A 66 -3.89 -2.36 1.47
C CYS A 66 -4.81 -1.55 0.55
N ALA A 67 -4.26 -0.80 -0.41
CA ALA A 67 -4.99 0.02 -1.37
C ALA A 67 -5.58 -0.73 -2.58
N GLY A 68 -5.35 -2.04 -2.69
CA GLY A 68 -6.09 -2.88 -3.65
C GLY A 68 -7.58 -2.94 -3.32
N ASP A 69 -8.39 -3.38 -4.27
CA ASP A 69 -9.85 -3.51 -4.06
C ASP A 69 -10.16 -4.49 -2.93
N VAL A 70 -11.16 -4.13 -2.12
CA VAL A 70 -11.63 -4.92 -0.98
C VAL A 70 -12.05 -6.32 -1.45
N GLY A 71 -11.57 -7.35 -0.74
CA GLY A 71 -11.75 -8.76 -1.11
C GLY A 71 -10.70 -9.30 -2.09
N HIS A 72 -9.81 -8.44 -2.61
CA HIS A 72 -8.79 -8.80 -3.60
C HIS A 72 -7.36 -8.48 -3.16
N ARG A 73 -7.14 -8.21 -1.87
CA ARG A 73 -5.83 -7.94 -1.27
C ARG A 73 -5.31 -9.20 -0.61
N ARG A 74 -4.16 -9.71 -1.03
CA ARG A 74 -3.68 -11.03 -0.61
C ARG A 74 -2.22 -11.04 -0.21
N SER A 75 -1.82 -12.07 0.51
CA SER A 75 -0.41 -12.32 0.83
C SER A 75 -0.09 -13.80 0.77
N LEU A 76 1.17 -14.11 0.45
CA LEU A 76 1.72 -15.45 0.68
C LEU A 76 2.01 -15.68 2.17
N PRO A 77 2.04 -16.94 2.65
CA PRO A 77 2.07 -17.24 4.10
C PRO A 77 3.31 -16.74 4.84
N HIS A 78 4.46 -16.67 4.15
CA HIS A 78 5.73 -16.25 4.74
C HIS A 78 6.11 -14.80 4.42
N ALA A 79 5.20 -14.04 3.81
CA ALA A 79 5.49 -12.64 3.57
C ALA A 79 5.42 -11.84 4.88
N ARG A 80 6.23 -10.79 4.95
CA ARG A 80 6.22 -9.84 6.06
C ARG A 80 5.62 -8.51 5.63
N ILE A 81 4.77 -7.94 6.46
CA ILE A 81 4.19 -6.62 6.26
C ILE A 81 4.77 -5.71 7.33
N MET A 82 5.29 -4.54 6.96
CA MET A 82 5.84 -3.59 7.92
C MET A 82 5.24 -2.21 7.69
N MET A 83 4.75 -1.57 8.74
CA MET A 83 4.25 -0.20 8.68
C MET A 83 5.06 0.67 9.63
N HIS A 84 5.24 1.93 9.23
CA HIS A 84 5.87 2.96 10.05
C HIS A 84 5.48 4.36 9.56
N GLN A 85 5.75 5.37 10.38
CA GLN A 85 5.61 6.77 10.01
C GLN A 85 6.60 7.15 8.89
N PRO A 86 6.26 8.14 8.04
CA PRO A 86 7.21 8.67 7.08
C PRO A 86 8.41 9.29 7.80
N SER A 87 9.61 9.03 7.29
CA SER A 87 10.84 9.67 7.76
C SER A 87 11.34 10.70 6.76
N GLY A 88 11.95 11.76 7.27
CA GLY A 88 12.56 12.81 6.46
C GLY A 88 13.59 13.58 7.27
N GLY A 89 14.48 14.29 6.57
CA GLY A 89 15.51 15.12 7.18
C GLY A 89 15.74 16.37 6.36
N PHE A 90 15.89 17.50 7.04
CA PHE A 90 16.16 18.77 6.41
C PHE A 90 17.13 19.59 7.27
N GLN A 91 18.01 20.37 6.62
CA GLN A 91 18.94 21.29 7.25
C GLN A 91 18.88 22.62 6.51
N GLY A 92 18.79 23.73 7.24
CA GLY A 92 18.65 25.06 6.64
C GLY A 92 18.29 26.12 7.66
N GLN A 93 17.74 27.25 7.18
CA GLN A 93 17.28 28.32 8.07
C GLN A 93 16.12 27.83 8.95
N ALA A 94 15.91 28.48 10.11
CA ALA A 94 14.82 28.11 11.00
C ALA A 94 13.43 28.17 10.32
N SER A 95 13.22 29.12 9.40
CA SER A 95 12.02 29.21 8.56
C SER A 95 11.82 27.98 7.70
N ASP A 96 12.89 27.49 7.06
CA ASP A 96 12.85 26.36 6.15
C ASP A 96 12.65 25.06 6.92
N ILE A 97 13.33 24.90 8.07
CA ILE A 97 13.10 23.76 8.98
C ILE A 97 11.64 23.68 9.38
N ARG A 98 11.01 24.81 9.75
CA ARG A 98 9.59 24.85 10.11
C ARG A 98 8.69 24.41 8.95
N ILE A 99 8.97 24.90 7.73
CA ILE A 99 8.20 24.54 6.53
C ILE A 99 8.28 23.02 6.27
N HIS A 100 9.49 22.45 6.33
CA HIS A 100 9.68 21.01 6.11
C HIS A 100 9.08 20.14 7.21
N ALA A 101 9.13 20.58 8.47
CA ALA A 101 8.47 19.88 9.57
C ALA A 101 6.94 19.87 9.40
N GLU A 102 6.36 20.99 8.97
CA GLU A 102 4.93 21.09 8.70
C GLU A 102 4.48 20.19 7.53
N GLU A 103 5.29 20.11 6.48
CA GLU A 103 5.03 19.22 5.34
C GLU A 103 5.12 17.73 5.71
N ILE A 104 6.12 17.32 6.49
CA ILE A 104 6.22 15.93 6.99
C ILE A 104 5.00 15.60 7.85
N ARG A 105 4.55 16.51 8.71
CA ARG A 105 3.34 16.32 9.52
C ARG A 105 2.09 16.15 8.65
N ARG A 106 1.97 16.97 7.59
CA ARG A 106 0.86 16.88 6.62
C ARG A 106 0.87 15.54 5.88
N LEU A 107 2.03 15.10 5.41
CA LEU A 107 2.19 13.81 4.75
C LEU A 107 1.86 12.65 5.70
N SER A 108 2.32 12.72 6.95
CA SER A 108 2.00 11.68 7.94
C SER A 108 0.49 11.56 8.16
N ALA A 109 -0.22 12.68 8.38
CA ALA A 109 -1.67 12.66 8.54
C ALA A 109 -2.37 12.06 7.31
N MET A 110 -1.95 12.45 6.10
CA MET A 110 -2.51 11.91 4.86
C MET A 110 -2.31 10.38 4.74
N LEU A 111 -1.12 9.87 5.08
CA LEU A 111 -0.86 8.43 5.05
C LEU A 111 -1.70 7.69 6.09
N ASN A 112 -1.87 8.26 7.29
CA ASN A 112 -2.72 7.70 8.34
C ASN A 112 -4.17 7.58 7.87
N ASP A 113 -4.71 8.63 7.24
CA ASP A 113 -6.07 8.65 6.69
C ASP A 113 -6.25 7.58 5.60
N ILE A 114 -5.24 7.38 4.74
CA ILE A 114 -5.27 6.34 3.70
C ILE A 114 -5.29 4.95 4.34
N TYR A 115 -4.44 4.69 5.34
CA TYR A 115 -4.46 3.42 6.05
C TYR A 115 -5.80 3.19 6.76
N ALA A 116 -6.33 4.19 7.47
CA ALA A 116 -7.61 4.11 8.16
C ALA A 116 -8.75 3.77 7.18
N LYS A 117 -8.79 4.47 6.03
CA LYS A 117 -9.76 4.21 4.95
C LYS A 117 -9.75 2.74 4.50
N HIS A 118 -8.58 2.18 4.24
CA HIS A 118 -8.46 0.84 3.64
C HIS A 118 -8.49 -0.29 4.65
N THR A 119 -8.08 -0.05 5.89
CA THR A 119 -8.07 -1.08 6.95
C THR A 119 -9.39 -1.13 7.73
N GLY A 120 -10.16 -0.04 7.73
CA GLY A 120 -11.33 0.13 8.59
C GLY A 120 -10.98 0.44 10.05
N GLN A 121 -9.70 0.62 10.37
CA GLN A 121 -9.24 1.05 11.69
C GLN A 121 -9.48 2.55 11.87
N THR A 122 -9.55 3.01 13.13
CA THR A 122 -9.65 4.44 13.41
C THR A 122 -8.30 5.12 13.19
N ALA A 123 -8.32 6.44 12.95
CA ALA A 123 -7.11 7.22 12.75
C ALA A 123 -6.18 7.14 13.97
N GLU A 124 -6.73 7.06 15.19
CA GLU A 124 -5.97 6.94 16.44
C GLU A 124 -5.21 5.61 16.52
N ILE A 125 -5.86 4.49 16.15
CA ILE A 125 -5.22 3.17 16.12
C ILE A 125 -4.07 3.17 15.09
N ILE A 126 -4.30 3.78 13.93
CA ILE A 126 -3.28 3.89 12.89
C ILE A 126 -2.11 4.77 13.36
N GLU A 127 -2.37 5.91 14.00
CA GLU A 127 -1.33 6.82 14.48
C GLU A 127 -0.45 6.17 15.54
N GLU A 128 -1.05 5.49 16.53
CA GLU A 128 -0.31 4.75 17.57
C GLU A 128 0.57 3.66 16.94
N LEU A 129 0.03 2.93 15.96
CA LEU A 129 0.74 1.86 15.31
C LEU A 129 1.82 2.34 14.33
N LEU A 130 1.73 3.54 13.77
CA LEU A 130 2.76 4.03 12.85
C LEU A 130 3.92 4.73 13.58
N ASP A 131 3.82 5.04 14.88
CA ASP A 131 4.89 5.75 15.61
C ASP A 131 6.24 4.99 15.61
N ARG A 132 6.21 3.66 15.48
CA ARG A 132 7.41 2.82 15.38
C ARG A 132 7.29 1.83 14.22
N ASP A 133 8.40 1.19 13.89
CA ASP A 133 8.39 0.07 12.97
C ASP A 133 7.57 -1.08 13.57
N HIS A 134 6.45 -1.40 12.93
CA HIS A 134 5.59 -2.51 13.31
C HIS A 134 5.57 -3.57 12.23
N PHE A 135 6.09 -4.74 12.57
CA PHE A 135 6.11 -5.91 11.70
C PHE A 135 4.91 -6.80 12.00
N LYS A 136 4.27 -7.28 10.93
CA LYS A 136 3.16 -8.23 10.96
C LYS A 136 3.47 -9.40 10.03
N SER A 137 3.16 -10.60 10.48
CA SER A 137 2.99 -11.76 9.61
C SER A 137 1.81 -11.56 8.66
N ALA A 138 1.69 -12.43 7.65
CA ALA A 138 0.57 -12.40 6.72
C ALA A 138 -0.80 -12.50 7.43
N GLU A 139 -0.91 -13.32 8.48
CA GLU A 139 -2.15 -13.48 9.23
C GLU A 139 -2.44 -12.30 10.14
N GLU A 140 -1.45 -11.77 10.86
CA GLU A 140 -1.65 -10.55 11.67
C GLU A 140 -2.02 -9.35 10.77
N ALA A 141 -1.49 -9.29 9.55
CA ALA A 141 -1.84 -8.26 8.58
C ALA A 141 -3.29 -8.41 8.09
N LYS A 142 -3.77 -9.64 7.90
CA LYS A 142 -5.17 -9.95 7.59
C LYS A 142 -6.10 -9.52 8.72
N GLU A 143 -5.80 -9.95 9.94
CA GLU A 143 -6.58 -9.61 11.14
C GLU A 143 -6.66 -8.09 11.37
N PHE A 144 -5.59 -7.37 11.04
CA PHE A 144 -5.57 -5.91 11.13
C PHE A 144 -6.35 -5.20 10.01
N GLY A 145 -6.65 -5.88 8.91
CA GLY A 145 -7.36 -5.33 7.76
C GLY A 145 -6.46 -4.77 6.63
N LEU A 146 -5.15 -5.04 6.65
CA LEU A 146 -4.23 -4.64 5.57
C LEU A 146 -4.43 -5.46 4.30
N LEU A 147 -4.98 -6.65 4.44
CA LEU A 147 -5.28 -7.57 3.36
C LEU A 147 -6.45 -8.46 3.74
N ASP A 148 -7.04 -9.14 2.77
CA ASP A 148 -8.25 -9.93 2.93
C ASP A 148 -7.97 -11.42 3.11
N GLU A 149 -6.90 -11.93 2.47
CA GLU A 149 -6.66 -13.37 2.40
C GLU A 149 -5.17 -13.74 2.39
N VAL A 150 -4.81 -14.78 3.14
CA VAL A 150 -3.50 -15.45 3.04
C VAL A 150 -3.65 -16.70 2.17
N ILE A 151 -2.95 -16.73 1.03
CA ILE A 151 -3.06 -17.81 0.04
C ILE A 151 -1.77 -18.62 -0.06
N ALA A 152 -1.84 -19.93 0.18
CA ALA A 152 -0.69 -20.82 0.02
C ALA A 152 -0.56 -21.37 -1.41
N ARG A 153 -1.68 -21.51 -2.12
CA ARG A 153 -1.73 -22.06 -3.47
C ARG A 153 -2.80 -21.35 -4.28
N ARG A 154 -2.55 -21.18 -5.57
CA ARG A 154 -3.58 -20.68 -6.50
C ARG A 154 -4.74 -21.70 -6.54
N PRO A 155 -6.01 -21.26 -6.44
CA PRO A 155 -7.15 -22.15 -6.63
C PRO A 155 -7.05 -22.87 -7.98
N ALA A 156 -7.46 -24.13 -8.02
CA ALA A 156 -7.62 -24.82 -9.29
C ALA A 156 -8.69 -24.08 -10.12
N PRO A 157 -8.53 -23.98 -11.45
CA PRO A 157 -9.63 -23.51 -12.29
C PRO A 157 -10.86 -24.39 -12.02
N PRO A 158 -12.08 -23.82 -12.08
CA PRO A 158 -13.28 -24.64 -11.98
C PRO A 158 -13.17 -25.77 -13.01
N SER A 159 -13.36 -27.01 -12.56
CA SER A 159 -13.48 -28.13 -13.49
C SER A 159 -14.74 -27.91 -14.30
N ASP A 160 -14.62 -27.84 -15.63
CA ASP A 160 -15.79 -27.87 -16.52
C ASP A 160 -16.58 -29.16 -16.23
N SER A 161 -17.70 -29.02 -15.52
CA SER A 161 -18.67 -30.08 -15.24
C SER A 161 -20.03 -29.68 -15.77
#